data_AF-A0AAE4Q3R1-F1
#
_entry.id   AF-A0AAE4Q3R1-F1
#
_cell.length_a   1.000
_cell.length_b   1.000
_cell.length_c   1.000
_cell.angle_alpha   90.00
_cell.angle_beta   90.00
_cell.angle_gamma   90.00
#
_symmetry.space_group_name_H-M   'P 1'
#
loop_
_entity.id
_entity.type
_entity.pdbx_description
1 polymer ?
#
loop_
_entity_poly.entity_id
_entity_poly.type
_entity_poly.pdbx_seq_one_letter_code
_entity_poly.pdbx_strand_id
1 'polypeptide(L)'
;MSLNLVSLSRSKYCQSSARRQDGSALVIGIFVITVMFLLAAALINIVEDADSGLTQEVWGTRALAAANSGADAALAQLFPLNAPANATATCASVSSSWTPPDVVGFHACSVSLSCTSYAVGAVTQYRINSKAVCESGDTRVSRQVEVEARG
;
A
#
# COMPACT_ATOMS: atom_id res chain seq x y z
N MET A 1 3.55 -73.63 -17.74
CA MET A 1 3.92 -72.59 -18.71
C MET A 1 4.82 -71.58 -18.02
N SER A 2 5.96 -71.34 -18.63
CA SER A 2 7.19 -70.82 -18.07
C SER A 2 7.11 -69.33 -17.71
N LEU A 3 7.42 -68.97 -16.47
CA LEU A 3 7.72 -67.59 -16.08
C LEU A 3 9.13 -67.24 -16.58
N ASN A 4 9.20 -66.37 -17.59
CA ASN A 4 10.45 -65.79 -18.06
C ASN A 4 10.99 -64.81 -17.01
N LEU A 5 12.09 -65.19 -16.36
CA LEU A 5 12.90 -64.29 -15.54
C LEU A 5 13.69 -63.37 -16.47
N VAL A 6 13.29 -62.10 -16.54
CA VAL A 6 14.08 -61.03 -17.13
C VAL A 6 15.34 -60.85 -16.27
N SER A 7 16.47 -61.28 -16.82
CA SER A 7 17.80 -61.11 -16.24
C SER A 7 18.15 -59.61 -16.18
N LEU A 8 18.09 -59.02 -14.99
CA LEU A 8 18.66 -57.70 -14.73
C LEU A 8 20.19 -57.82 -14.77
N SER A 9 20.77 -57.43 -15.91
CA SER A 9 22.21 -57.25 -16.06
C SER A 9 22.71 -56.24 -15.02
N ARG A 10 23.44 -56.71 -14.02
CA ARG A 10 24.22 -55.85 -13.12
C ARG A 10 25.27 -55.14 -13.96
N SER A 11 25.08 -53.84 -14.21
CA SER A 11 26.13 -52.97 -14.70
C SER A 11 27.31 -53.06 -13.72
N LYS A 12 28.37 -53.77 -14.13
CA LYS A 12 29.65 -53.76 -13.44
C LYS A 12 30.17 -52.34 -13.55
N TYR A 13 29.98 -51.54 -12.50
CA TYR A 13 30.72 -50.31 -12.32
C TYR A 13 32.20 -50.65 -12.46
N CYS A 14 32.80 -50.18 -13.55
CA CYS A 14 34.24 -50.26 -13.74
C CYS A 14 34.83 -49.43 -12.60
N GLN A 15 35.36 -50.09 -11.58
CA GLN A 15 36.07 -49.41 -10.50
C GLN A 15 37.35 -48.84 -11.09
N SER A 16 37.26 -47.64 -11.65
CA SER A 16 38.42 -46.79 -11.85
C SER A 16 39.04 -46.63 -10.47
N SER A 17 40.30 -47.02 -10.32
CA SER A 17 41.12 -46.76 -9.14
C SER A 17 40.83 -45.33 -8.70
N ALA A 18 40.19 -45.15 -7.54
CA ALA A 18 39.88 -43.84 -7.02
C ALA A 18 41.21 -43.12 -6.81
N ARG A 19 41.61 -42.28 -7.78
CA ARG A 19 42.63 -41.27 -7.54
C ARG A 19 42.13 -40.52 -6.31
N ARG A 20 42.99 -40.42 -5.29
CA ARG A 20 42.71 -39.59 -4.12
C ARG A 20 42.33 -38.22 -4.66
N GLN A 21 41.06 -37.86 -4.54
CA GLN A 21 40.60 -36.53 -4.89
C GLN A 21 41.24 -35.60 -3.87
N ASP A 22 42.30 -34.90 -4.27
CA ASP A 22 42.90 -33.85 -3.45
C ASP A 22 41.81 -32.83 -3.14
N GLY A 23 41.54 -32.64 -1.84
CA GLY A 23 40.29 -32.17 -1.26
C GLY A 23 39.89 -30.70 -1.47
N SER A 24 40.23 -30.09 -2.62
CA SER A 24 39.89 -28.68 -2.90
C SER A 24 38.46 -28.50 -3.40
N ALA A 25 37.86 -29.49 -4.08
CA ALA A 25 36.51 -29.37 -4.64
C ALA A 25 35.42 -29.20 -3.56
N LEU A 26 35.56 -29.90 -2.43
CA LEU A 26 34.62 -29.80 -1.31
C LEU A 26 34.69 -28.42 -0.64
N VAL A 27 35.89 -27.87 -0.48
CA VAL A 27 36.10 -26.53 0.10
C VAL A 27 35.49 -25.44 -0.81
N ILE A 28 35.70 -25.56 -2.11
CA ILE A 28 35.11 -24.64 -3.11
C ILE A 28 33.58 -24.74 -3.09
N GLY A 29 33.02 -25.95 -3.04
CA GLY A 29 31.57 -26.16 -2.98
C GLY A 29 30.93 -25.52 -1.75
N ILE A 30 31.56 -25.69 -0.57
CA ILE A 30 31.07 -25.07 0.67
C ILE A 30 31.11 -23.54 0.56
N PHE A 31 32.20 -22.97 0.05
CA PHE A 31 32.31 -21.52 -0.13
C PHE A 31 31.23 -20.95 -1.06
N VAL A 32 30.96 -21.62 -2.18
CA VAL A 32 29.90 -21.18 -3.10
C VAL A 32 28.54 -21.27 -2.43
N ILE A 33 28.24 -22.40 -1.76
CA ILE A 33 26.97 -22.60 -1.07
C ILE A 33 26.76 -21.54 0.01
N THR A 34 27.77 -21.23 0.83
CA THR A 34 27.65 -20.22 1.90
C THR A 34 27.41 -18.83 1.33
N VAL A 35 28.11 -18.43 0.26
CA VAL A 35 27.86 -17.14 -0.41
C VAL A 35 26.45 -17.08 -1.00
N MET A 36 25.99 -18.14 -1.66
CA MET A 36 24.63 -18.18 -2.20
C MET A 36 23.57 -18.10 -1.09
N PHE A 37 23.78 -18.75 0.04
CA PHE A 37 22.89 -18.63 1.20
C PHE A 37 22.83 -17.19 1.73
N LEU A 38 23.96 -16.50 1.82
CA LEU A 38 23.98 -15.09 2.27
C LEU A 38 23.23 -14.18 1.29
N LEU A 39 23.39 -14.37 -0.01
CA LEU A 39 22.66 -13.61 -1.02
C LEU A 39 21.15 -13.90 -0.98
N ALA A 40 20.77 -15.18 -0.87
CA ALA A 40 19.37 -15.57 -0.75
C ALA A 40 18.71 -14.97 0.49
N ALA A 41 19.40 -14.98 1.64
CA ALA A 41 18.91 -14.36 2.87
C ALA A 41 18.72 -12.84 2.69
N ALA A 42 19.67 -12.15 2.06
CA ALA A 42 19.52 -10.71 1.79
C ALA A 42 18.31 -10.41 0.90
N LEU A 43 18.08 -11.21 -0.15
CA LEU A 43 16.93 -11.03 -1.04
C LEU A 43 15.58 -11.28 -0.35
N ILE A 44 15.50 -12.27 0.54
CA ILE A 44 14.27 -12.54 1.31
C ILE A 44 13.87 -11.31 2.14
N ASN A 45 14.82 -10.68 2.83
CA ASN A 45 14.54 -9.46 3.60
C ASN A 45 14.03 -8.32 2.70
N ILE A 46 14.60 -8.15 1.51
CA ILE A 46 14.16 -7.12 0.55
C ILE A 46 12.71 -7.36 0.08
N VAL A 47 12.33 -8.62 -0.13
CA VAL A 47 10.95 -8.98 -0.53
C VAL A 47 9.96 -8.72 0.61
N GLU A 48 10.34 -9.03 1.85
CA GLU A 48 9.50 -8.78 3.03
C GLU A 48 9.26 -7.28 3.24
N ASP A 49 10.29 -6.46 3.09
CA ASP A 49 10.17 -5.00 3.12
C ASP A 49 9.24 -4.49 2.00
N ALA A 50 9.34 -5.06 0.79
CA ALA A 50 8.48 -4.68 -0.33
C ALA A 50 7.00 -4.97 -0.06
N ASP A 51 6.67 -6.13 0.49
CA ASP A 51 5.29 -6.49 0.85
C ASP A 51 4.69 -5.54 1.89
N SER A 52 5.48 -5.15 2.90
CA SER A 52 5.05 -4.15 3.89
C SER A 52 4.80 -2.78 3.24
N GLY A 53 5.64 -2.37 2.28
CA GLY A 53 5.51 -1.12 1.54
C GLY A 53 4.25 -1.05 0.68
N LEU A 54 3.88 -2.15 0.01
CA LEU A 54 2.67 -2.22 -0.82
C LEU A 54 1.39 -1.98 -0.01
N THR A 55 1.31 -2.52 1.21
CA THR A 55 0.16 -2.27 2.09
C THR A 55 0.04 -0.79 2.46
N GLN A 56 1.17 -0.15 2.78
CA GLN A 56 1.20 1.28 3.13
C GLN A 56 0.82 2.16 1.94
N GLU A 57 1.17 1.78 0.72
CA GLU A 57 0.76 2.46 -0.50
C GLU A 57 -0.76 2.37 -0.71
N VAL A 58 -1.35 1.17 -0.56
CA VAL A 58 -2.80 0.97 -0.65
C VAL A 58 -3.55 1.80 0.39
N TRP A 59 -3.10 1.80 1.65
CA TRP A 59 -3.70 2.66 2.68
C TRP A 59 -3.52 4.14 2.39
N GLY A 60 -2.41 4.53 1.77
CA GLY A 60 -2.15 5.89 1.30
C GLY A 60 -3.10 6.35 0.21
N THR A 61 -3.37 5.51 -0.79
CA THR A 61 -4.31 5.82 -1.87
C THR A 61 -5.75 5.91 -1.36
N ARG A 62 -6.16 5.01 -0.46
CA ARG A 62 -7.47 5.06 0.21
C ARG A 62 -7.65 6.34 1.03
N ALA A 63 -6.66 6.70 1.85
CA ALA A 63 -6.69 7.94 2.63
C ALA A 63 -6.76 9.17 1.73
N LEU A 64 -5.99 9.19 0.63
CA LEU A 64 -6.03 10.30 -0.32
C LEU A 64 -7.40 10.42 -1.02
N ALA A 65 -7.96 9.30 -1.48
CA ALA A 65 -9.28 9.29 -2.10
C ALA A 65 -10.38 9.72 -1.11
N ALA A 66 -10.31 9.30 0.14
CA ALA A 66 -11.25 9.69 1.19
C ALA A 66 -11.15 11.19 1.50
N ALA A 67 -9.93 11.74 1.57
CA ALA A 67 -9.71 13.17 1.79
C ALA A 67 -10.28 14.01 0.64
N ASN A 68 -10.02 13.63 -0.62
CA ASN A 68 -10.59 14.31 -1.79
C ASN A 68 -12.12 14.26 -1.78
N SER A 69 -12.69 13.08 -1.54
CA SER A 69 -14.16 12.90 -1.48
C SER A 69 -14.80 13.74 -0.36
N GLY A 70 -14.14 13.83 0.80
CA GLY A 70 -14.58 14.71 1.89
C GLY A 70 -14.50 16.19 1.55
N ALA A 71 -13.47 16.61 0.80
CA ALA A 71 -13.36 17.99 0.31
C ALA A 71 -14.49 18.33 -0.67
N ASP A 72 -14.81 17.41 -1.59
CA ASP A 72 -15.92 17.57 -2.53
C ASP A 72 -17.27 17.63 -1.80
N ALA A 73 -17.48 16.77 -0.80
CA ALA A 73 -18.68 16.79 0.03
C ALA A 73 -18.82 18.11 0.81
N ALA A 74 -17.72 18.62 1.37
CA ALA A 74 -17.69 19.91 2.04
C ALA A 74 -17.98 21.08 1.09
N LEU A 75 -17.44 21.05 -0.14
CA LEU A 75 -17.74 22.03 -1.18
C LEU A 75 -19.22 22.00 -1.60
N ALA A 76 -19.81 20.82 -1.72
CA ALA A 76 -21.24 20.67 -2.02
C ALA A 76 -22.14 21.22 -0.91
N GLN A 77 -21.70 21.14 0.36
CA GLN A 77 -22.38 21.77 1.50
C GLN A 77 -22.17 23.29 1.55
N LEU A 78 -21.00 23.76 1.10
CA LEU A 78 -20.67 25.18 1.06
C LEU A 78 -21.38 25.91 -0.09
N PHE A 79 -21.52 25.27 -1.25
CA PHE A 79 -22.18 25.80 -2.45
C PHE A 79 -23.33 24.88 -2.92
N PRO A 80 -24.49 24.88 -2.24
CA PRO A 80 -25.61 24.05 -2.63
C PRO A 80 -26.23 24.51 -3.95
N LEU A 81 -26.46 23.57 -4.89
CA LEU A 81 -27.04 23.86 -6.20
C LEU A 81 -28.48 24.42 -6.15
N ASN A 82 -29.21 24.10 -5.08
CA ASN A 82 -30.60 24.51 -4.89
C ASN A 82 -30.72 25.80 -4.05
N ALA A 83 -29.61 26.48 -3.77
CA ALA A 83 -29.64 27.68 -2.96
C ALA A 83 -30.26 28.85 -3.74
N PRO A 84 -31.06 29.72 -3.09
CA PRO A 84 -31.50 30.95 -3.72
C PRO A 84 -30.30 31.81 -4.12
N ALA A 85 -30.42 32.62 -5.18
CA ALA A 85 -29.34 33.44 -5.74
C ALA A 85 -28.66 34.40 -4.74
N ASN A 86 -29.25 34.61 -3.56
CA ASN A 86 -28.76 35.46 -2.48
C ASN A 86 -28.19 34.65 -1.30
N ALA A 87 -28.04 33.33 -1.41
CA ALA A 87 -27.46 32.51 -0.35
C ALA A 87 -25.95 32.76 -0.26
N THR A 88 -25.53 33.42 0.81
CA THR A 88 -24.12 33.59 1.13
C THR A 88 -23.55 32.27 1.64
N ALA A 89 -22.51 31.75 0.99
CA ALA A 89 -21.77 30.59 1.49
C ALA A 89 -21.18 30.92 2.87
N THR A 90 -21.31 30.03 3.85
CA THR A 90 -20.72 30.22 5.18
C THR A 90 -20.04 28.94 5.64
N CYS A 91 -18.88 29.04 6.27
CA CYS A 91 -18.20 27.85 6.81
C CYS A 91 -19.00 27.12 7.89
N ALA A 92 -20.07 27.73 8.43
CA ALA A 92 -20.98 27.09 9.37
C ALA A 92 -21.87 26.02 8.70
N SER A 93 -22.01 26.03 7.36
CA SER A 93 -22.76 24.99 6.65
C SER A 93 -21.97 23.71 6.43
N VAL A 94 -20.65 23.74 6.65
CA VAL A 94 -19.75 22.59 6.46
C VAL A 94 -19.70 21.77 7.75
N SER A 95 -19.99 20.48 7.66
CA SER A 95 -19.86 19.55 8.78
C SER A 95 -18.39 19.36 9.17
N SER A 96 -18.09 19.18 10.47
CA SER A 96 -16.72 18.95 10.96
C SER A 96 -16.18 17.55 10.66
N SER A 97 -17.05 16.63 10.26
CA SER A 97 -16.70 15.29 9.81
C SER A 97 -17.55 14.88 8.63
N TRP A 98 -17.03 13.95 7.85
CA TRP A 98 -17.76 13.29 6.78
C TRP A 98 -17.53 11.78 6.88
N THR A 99 -18.60 11.01 6.83
CA THR A 99 -18.55 9.54 6.83
C THR A 99 -18.59 9.05 5.39
N PRO A 100 -17.53 8.40 4.89
CA PRO A 100 -17.56 7.78 3.58
C PRO A 100 -18.66 6.71 3.50
N PRO A 101 -19.20 6.42 2.30
CA PRO A 101 -20.10 5.30 2.12
C PRO A 101 -19.40 3.98 2.46
N ASP A 102 -20.18 3.01 2.94
CA ASP A 102 -19.68 1.69 3.32
C ASP A 102 -19.33 0.85 2.08
N VAL A 103 -18.17 1.13 1.51
CA VAL A 103 -17.59 0.44 0.36
C VAL A 103 -16.15 0.07 0.66
N VAL A 104 -15.68 -1.01 0.02
CA VAL A 104 -14.33 -1.57 0.25
C VAL A 104 -13.18 -0.55 0.07
N GLY A 105 -13.40 0.49 -0.75
CA GLY A 105 -12.40 1.55 -0.99
C GLY A 105 -12.21 2.54 0.16
N PHE A 106 -13.19 2.68 1.06
CA PHE A 106 -13.16 3.61 2.19
C PHE A 106 -13.27 2.92 3.55
N HIS A 107 -13.14 1.59 3.59
CA HIS A 107 -13.25 0.83 4.82
C HIS A 107 -12.16 1.26 5.83
N ALA A 108 -12.59 1.44 7.09
CA ALA A 108 -11.76 1.89 8.20
C ALA A 108 -11.07 3.25 7.97
N CYS A 109 -11.69 4.13 7.17
CA CYS A 109 -11.27 5.52 6.99
C CYS A 109 -12.25 6.47 7.69
N SER A 110 -11.71 7.45 8.41
CA SER A 110 -12.45 8.57 9.00
C SER A 110 -11.99 9.87 8.36
N VAL A 111 -12.92 10.78 8.07
CA VAL A 111 -12.60 12.09 7.47
C VAL A 111 -13.04 13.20 8.39
N SER A 112 -12.10 14.07 8.74
CA SER A 112 -12.34 15.32 9.45
C SER A 112 -12.19 16.50 8.50
N LEU A 113 -13.09 17.47 8.65
CA LEU A 113 -13.20 18.64 7.80
C LEU A 113 -13.07 19.89 8.67
N SER A 114 -12.41 20.90 8.14
CA SER A 114 -12.40 22.24 8.72
C SER A 114 -12.53 23.28 7.62
N CYS A 115 -13.33 24.31 7.87
CA CYS A 115 -13.56 25.40 6.93
C CYS A 115 -13.17 26.72 7.59
N THR A 116 -12.40 27.53 6.88
CA THR A 116 -12.06 28.90 7.27
C THR A 116 -12.36 29.85 6.12
N SER A 117 -12.96 30.99 6.42
CA SER A 117 -13.26 32.04 5.43
C SER A 117 -12.41 33.27 5.73
N TYR A 118 -11.83 33.87 4.69
CA TYR A 118 -11.07 35.11 4.80
C TYR A 118 -11.34 36.02 3.60
N ALA A 119 -11.26 37.33 3.81
CA ALA A 119 -11.46 38.31 2.76
C ALA A 119 -10.13 38.64 2.08
N VAL A 120 -10.09 38.52 0.75
CA VAL A 120 -8.96 38.96 -0.08
C VAL A 120 -9.49 40.09 -0.98
N GLY A 121 -9.28 41.33 -0.55
CA GLY A 121 -9.84 42.51 -1.22
C GLY A 121 -11.36 42.54 -1.12
N ALA A 122 -12.05 42.58 -2.27
CA ALA A 122 -13.52 42.58 -2.36
C ALA A 122 -14.13 41.17 -2.46
N VAL A 123 -13.32 40.11 -2.33
CA VAL A 123 -13.73 38.72 -2.58
C VAL A 123 -13.53 37.89 -1.32
N THR A 124 -14.56 37.14 -0.93
CA THR A 124 -14.46 36.16 0.15
C THR A 124 -13.91 34.85 -0.41
N GLN A 125 -12.82 34.37 0.18
CA GLN A 125 -12.26 33.06 -0.09
C GLN A 125 -12.60 32.11 1.05
N TYR A 126 -12.91 30.87 0.68
CA TYR A 126 -13.17 29.78 1.59
C TYR A 126 -12.09 28.73 1.41
N ARG A 127 -11.43 28.36 2.50
CA ARG A 127 -10.46 27.29 2.55
C ARG A 127 -11.05 26.13 3.32
N ILE A 128 -11.07 24.98 2.68
CA ILE A 128 -11.52 23.73 3.27
C ILE A 128 -10.30 22.83 3.40
N ASN A 129 -10.09 22.33 4.59
CA ASN A 129 -9.07 21.34 4.88
C ASN A 129 -9.76 20.02 5.22
N SER A 130 -9.51 19.02 4.39
CA SER A 130 -10.04 17.67 4.51
C SER A 130 -8.92 16.71 4.86
N LYS A 131 -9.01 16.12 6.05
CA LYS A 131 -8.03 15.17 6.57
C LYS A 131 -8.68 13.81 6.72
N ALA A 132 -8.15 12.83 5.99
CA ALA A 132 -8.54 11.45 6.14
C ALA A 132 -7.49 10.67 6.96
N VAL A 133 -7.98 9.79 7.81
CA VAL A 133 -7.19 8.84 8.59
C VAL A 133 -7.78 7.46 8.34
N CYS A 134 -6.99 6.58 7.72
CA CYS A 134 -7.34 5.18 7.54
C CYS A 134 -6.45 4.33 8.46
N GLU A 135 -7.07 3.49 9.27
CA GLU A 135 -6.36 2.68 10.26
C GLU A 135 -6.91 1.26 10.31
N SER A 136 -6.01 0.28 10.41
CA SER A 136 -6.36 -1.12 10.55
C SER A 136 -5.25 -1.85 11.32
N GLY A 137 -5.57 -2.30 12.53
CA GLY A 137 -4.58 -2.90 13.44
C GLY A 137 -3.42 -1.92 13.71
N ASP A 138 -2.20 -2.34 13.36
CA ASP A 138 -0.98 -1.56 13.58
C ASP A 138 -0.66 -0.55 12.46
N THR A 139 -1.40 -0.59 11.34
CA THR A 139 -1.15 0.31 10.21
C THR A 139 -2.07 1.53 10.28
N ARG A 140 -1.48 2.72 10.40
CA ARG A 140 -2.20 3.99 10.41
C ARG A 140 -1.62 4.94 9.38
N VAL A 141 -2.44 5.34 8.42
CA VAL A 141 -2.06 6.29 7.36
C VAL A 141 -2.99 7.50 7.38
N SER A 142 -2.41 8.69 7.32
CA SER A 142 -3.17 9.94 7.23
C SER A 142 -2.76 10.74 5.99
N ARG A 143 -3.75 11.30 5.31
CA ARG A 143 -3.57 12.22 4.19
C ARG A 143 -4.45 13.44 4.41
N GLN A 144 -3.98 14.60 3.97
CA GLN A 144 -4.68 15.86 4.09
C GLN A 144 -4.68 16.58 2.75
N VAL A 145 -5.83 17.12 2.37
CA VAL A 145 -6.06 17.87 1.14
C VAL A 145 -6.64 19.22 1.54
N GLU A 146 -6.15 20.28 0.91
CA GLU A 146 -6.65 21.63 1.09
C GLU A 146 -7.19 22.12 -0.25
N VAL A 147 -8.43 22.64 -0.23
CA VAL A 147 -9.09 23.22 -1.40
C VAL A 147 -9.52 24.64 -1.07
N GLU A 148 -9.36 25.53 -2.03
CA GLU A 148 -9.82 26.92 -1.94
C GLU A 148 -10.91 27.16 -2.96
N ALA A 149 -11.98 27.81 -2.53
CA ALA A 149 -13.08 28.20 -3.36
C ALA A 149 -13.37 29.70 -3.21
N ARG A 150 -13.78 30.31 -4.31
CA ARG A 150 -14.18 31.71 -4.37
C ARG A 150 -15.71 31.78 -4.32
N GLY A 151 -16.24 32.57 -3.37
CA GLY A 151 -17.66 32.93 -3.32
C GLY A 151 -18.02 34.09 -4.24
#